data_AF-A0A7X3ZHB0-F1
#
_entry.id   AF-A0A7X3ZHB0-F1
#
_cell.length_a   1.000
_cell.length_b   1.000
_cell.length_c   1.000
_cell.angle_alpha   90.00
_cell.angle_beta   90.00
_cell.angle_gamma   90.00
#
_symmetry.space_group_name_H-M   'P 1'
#
loop_
_entity.id
_entity.type
_entity.pdbx_description
1 polymer ?
#
loop_
_entity_poly.entity_id
_entity_poly.type
_entity_poly.pdbx_seq_one_letter_code
_entity_poly.pdbx_strand_id
1 'polypeptide(L)'
;MGLNVRGRNVADIDIQGVTLHPIVGSYELIFLLRLDIFPDENGSRATIIGAQVSVAGRDGEPETKLGFARPEEPFEIITRNHKSGGTPSLHLYLQPTQLASLEELRDSGDLTFRLLLTGTGWDEKQSHRVDDEIRYPVSQSDWIKKLRDAGARNTLLLEVPLPLEGDSEEWEDVATDLRRAEEQYRNGDYVSCIGSCRKVMEELGNRSYPEERWPVKALKRFGADDRDDMTKSEREVALWAAIRHYTHPAHHSVSEGGEAEYARTEAQFILILTAGTVDRVRAS
;
A
#
# COMPACT_ATOMS: atom_id res chain seq x y z
N MET A 1 4.17 28.19 15.37
CA MET A 1 4.58 27.66 16.68
C MET A 1 6.10 27.78 16.74
N GLY A 2 6.70 27.77 17.92
CA GLY A 2 8.09 28.18 18.08
C GLY A 2 8.89 27.15 18.86
N LEU A 3 10.09 26.85 18.40
CA LEU A 3 11.02 25.96 19.08
C LEU A 3 11.60 26.68 20.30
N ASN A 4 11.33 26.13 21.49
CA ASN A 4 11.75 26.73 22.74
C ASN A 4 12.96 26.03 23.34
N VAL A 5 13.99 26.80 23.69
CA VAL A 5 15.18 26.36 24.43
C VAL A 5 15.13 27.07 25.79
N ARG A 6 14.87 26.31 26.87
CA ARG A 6 14.66 26.84 28.24
C ARG A 6 13.66 28.01 28.35
N GLY A 7 12.53 27.91 27.63
CA GLY A 7 11.47 28.92 27.66
C GLY A 7 11.76 30.19 26.83
N ARG A 8 12.83 30.19 26.03
CA ARG A 8 13.08 31.20 25.00
C ARG A 8 12.76 30.62 23.62
N ASN A 9 11.97 31.33 22.84
CA ASN A 9 11.73 30.98 21.45
C ASN A 9 12.98 31.30 20.63
N VAL A 10 13.66 30.26 20.11
CA VAL A 10 14.88 30.43 19.31
C VAL A 10 14.61 30.39 17.81
N ALA A 11 13.48 29.82 17.39
CA ALA A 11 13.08 29.81 16.00
C ALA A 11 11.59 29.54 15.83
N ASP A 12 10.95 30.20 14.88
CA ASP A 12 9.64 29.79 14.39
C ASP A 12 9.79 28.79 13.25
N ILE A 13 8.98 27.73 13.29
CA ILE A 13 8.97 26.66 12.28
C ILE A 13 7.56 26.55 11.70
N ASP A 14 7.47 26.49 10.38
CA ASP A 14 6.22 26.28 9.65
C ASP A 14 6.44 25.33 8.47
N ILE A 15 5.36 24.73 7.94
CA ILE A 15 5.42 23.87 6.76
C ILE A 15 5.04 24.71 5.53
N GLN A 16 5.99 24.90 4.61
CA GLN A 16 5.75 25.60 3.33
C GLN A 16 4.98 24.76 2.34
N GLY A 17 5.17 23.44 2.39
CA GLY A 17 4.55 22.53 1.44
C GLY A 17 4.84 21.08 1.77
N VAL A 18 3.99 20.21 1.20
CA VAL A 18 4.17 18.77 1.22
C VAL A 18 4.22 18.29 -0.23
N THR A 19 5.21 17.47 -0.57
CA THR A 19 5.30 16.80 -1.88
C THR A 19 5.34 15.29 -1.70
N LEU A 20 4.92 14.57 -2.74
CA LEU A 20 4.94 13.11 -2.80
C LEU A 20 5.75 12.71 -4.03
N HIS A 21 6.78 11.88 -3.85
CA HIS A 21 7.59 11.34 -4.93
C HIS A 21 7.52 9.82 -4.98
N PRO A 22 7.52 9.21 -6.17
CA PRO A 22 7.67 7.77 -6.30
C PRO A 22 9.13 7.38 -6.10
N ILE A 23 9.36 6.30 -5.37
CA ILE A 23 10.64 5.61 -5.29
C ILE A 23 10.43 4.13 -5.61
N VAL A 24 11.50 3.35 -5.76
CA VAL A 24 11.37 1.92 -6.09
C VAL A 24 10.64 1.19 -4.95
N GLY A 25 9.41 0.72 -5.23
CA GLY A 25 8.59 -0.06 -4.30
C GLY A 25 7.91 0.73 -3.18
N SER A 26 7.99 2.06 -3.18
CA SER A 26 7.51 2.90 -2.08
C SER A 26 7.26 4.34 -2.57
N TYR A 27 6.79 5.20 -1.67
CA TYR A 27 6.63 6.63 -1.90
C TYR A 27 7.38 7.41 -0.83
N GLU A 28 7.75 8.64 -1.15
CA GLU A 28 8.39 9.57 -0.22
C GLU A 28 7.53 10.81 -0.07
N LEU A 29 7.07 11.08 1.16
CA LEU A 29 6.49 12.35 1.56
C LEU A 29 7.59 13.28 2.05
N ILE A 30 7.70 14.45 1.41
CA ILE A 30 8.67 15.47 1.78
C ILE A 30 7.91 16.68 2.33
N PHE A 31 8.20 17.03 3.58
CA PHE A 31 7.72 18.23 4.26
C PHE A 31 8.78 19.31 4.12
N LEU A 32 8.50 20.34 3.34
CA LEU A 32 9.37 21.51 3.20
C LEU A 32 9.07 22.47 4.35
N LEU A 33 10.06 22.71 5.21
CA LEU A 33 9.91 23.58 6.37
C LEU A 33 10.40 24.99 6.03
N ARG A 34 9.82 25.99 6.69
CA ARG A 34 10.36 27.34 6.82
C ARG A 34 10.86 27.52 8.23
N LEU A 35 12.10 27.93 8.36
CA LEU A 35 12.73 28.23 9.63
C LEU A 35 13.07 29.72 9.69
N ASP A 36 12.54 30.42 10.69
CA ASP A 36 12.86 31.81 11.01
C ASP A 36 13.58 31.84 12.37
N ILE A 37 14.92 31.94 12.37
CA ILE A 37 15.77 31.88 13.57
C ILE A 37 15.88 33.28 14.20
N PHE A 38 15.57 33.37 15.48
CA PHE A 38 15.65 34.61 16.23
C PHE A 38 17.06 34.85 16.80
N PRO A 39 17.49 36.11 16.88
CA PRO A 39 18.77 36.43 17.49
C PRO A 39 18.75 36.17 19.00
N ASP A 40 19.84 35.61 19.52
CA ASP A 40 20.05 35.40 20.97
C ASP A 40 21.54 35.55 21.28
N GLU A 41 21.84 36.49 22.17
CA GLU A 41 23.20 36.86 22.57
C GLU A 41 23.92 35.74 23.33
N ASN A 42 23.16 34.80 23.91
CA ASN A 42 23.69 33.66 24.67
C ASN A 42 24.11 32.48 23.79
N GLY A 43 23.94 32.58 22.46
CA GLY A 43 24.37 31.56 21.51
C GLY A 43 23.66 30.21 21.68
N SER A 44 22.36 30.22 22.00
CA SER A 44 21.55 29.00 22.06
C SER A 44 21.63 28.22 20.74
N ARG A 45 21.65 26.89 20.83
CA ARG A 45 21.59 26.03 19.65
C ARG A 45 20.63 24.86 19.85
N ALA A 46 20.02 24.39 18.78
CA ALA A 46 19.22 23.18 18.77
C ALA A 46 19.47 22.35 17.51
N THR A 47 19.44 21.03 17.63
CA THR A 47 19.54 20.09 16.52
C THR A 47 18.24 19.29 16.46
N ILE A 48 17.56 19.36 15.33
CA ILE A 48 16.33 18.59 15.10
C ILE A 48 16.72 17.23 14.54
N ILE A 49 16.22 16.17 15.19
CA ILE A 49 16.52 14.77 14.82
C ILE A 49 15.48 14.25 13.83
N GLY A 50 14.26 14.80 13.88
CA GLY A 50 13.16 14.47 12.98
C GLY A 50 11.81 14.83 13.58
N ALA A 51 10.75 14.28 12.99
CA ALA A 51 9.39 14.46 13.45
C ALA A 51 8.62 13.14 13.50
N GLN A 52 7.87 12.91 14.57
CA GLN A 52 6.78 11.92 14.51
C GLN A 52 5.65 12.50 13.66
N VAL A 53 5.26 11.79 12.61
CA VAL A 53 4.19 12.21 11.70
C VAL A 53 2.93 11.41 12.00
N SER A 54 1.84 12.15 12.20
CA SER A 54 0.48 11.63 12.28
C SER A 54 -0.41 12.36 11.27
N VAL A 55 -1.57 11.80 10.99
CA VAL A 55 -2.53 12.34 10.04
C VAL A 55 -3.96 12.15 10.54
N ALA A 56 -4.79 13.15 10.30
CA ALA A 56 -6.24 13.08 10.49
C ALA A 56 -6.94 13.22 9.13
N GLY A 57 -8.04 12.49 8.97
CA GLY A 57 -8.95 12.61 7.83
C GLY A 57 -9.99 13.72 8.03
N ARG A 58 -11.09 13.61 7.28
CA ARG A 58 -12.19 14.60 7.27
C ARG A 58 -12.81 14.86 8.65
N ASP A 59 -13.01 13.81 9.43
CA ASP A 59 -13.69 13.88 10.73
C ASP A 59 -12.77 14.36 11.86
N GLY A 60 -11.50 14.66 11.55
CA GLY A 60 -10.49 15.00 12.54
C GLY A 60 -9.97 13.77 13.27
N GLU A 61 -9.89 13.84 14.60
CA GLU A 61 -9.44 12.74 15.45
C GLU A 61 -10.33 11.49 15.28
N PRO A 62 -9.76 10.26 15.35
CA PRO A 62 -8.42 9.96 15.82
C PRO A 62 -7.33 10.12 14.76
N GLU A 63 -6.23 10.75 15.16
CA GLU A 63 -5.03 10.79 14.35
C GLU A 63 -4.37 9.42 14.24
N THR A 64 -4.06 9.02 13.01
CA THR A 64 -3.31 7.80 12.69
C THR A 64 -1.82 8.13 12.59
N LYS A 65 -0.97 7.36 13.27
CA LYS A 65 0.49 7.51 13.19
C LYS A 65 1.00 6.92 11.87
N LEU A 66 1.73 7.72 11.09
CA LEU A 66 2.32 7.28 9.81
C LEU A 66 3.75 6.79 9.98
N GLY A 67 4.54 7.44 10.85
CA GLY A 67 5.92 7.07 11.07
C GLY A 67 6.77 8.22 11.59
N PHE A 68 8.07 8.14 11.33
CA PHE A 68 9.05 9.13 11.76
C PHE A 68 9.76 9.73 10.54
N ALA A 69 9.52 11.01 10.28
CA ALA A 69 10.18 11.75 9.21
C ALA A 69 11.57 12.20 9.66
N ARG A 70 12.56 12.02 8.79
CA ARG A 70 13.97 12.37 9.07
C ARG A 70 14.42 13.50 8.15
N PRO A 71 15.32 14.37 8.61
CA PRO A 71 15.90 15.36 7.72
C PRO A 71 16.82 14.69 6.70
N GLU A 72 16.88 15.24 5.49
CA GLU A 72 17.84 14.80 4.46
C GLU A 72 19.28 15.00 4.96
N GLU A 73 19.54 16.18 5.52
CA GLU A 73 20.75 16.52 6.24
C GLU A 73 20.38 17.02 7.65
N PRO A 74 21.07 16.59 8.72
CA PRO A 74 20.84 17.14 10.05
C PRO A 74 20.93 18.67 10.02
N PHE A 75 19.85 19.37 10.38
CA PHE A 75 19.86 20.82 10.42
C PHE A 75 19.96 21.33 11.85
N GLU A 76 20.92 22.23 12.06
CA GLU A 76 21.18 22.90 13.32
C GLU A 76 20.63 24.32 13.29
N ILE A 77 19.88 24.65 14.34
CA ILE A 77 19.40 26.00 14.64
C ILE A 77 20.46 26.62 15.53
N ILE A 78 21.23 27.57 15.01
CA ILE A 78 22.26 28.29 15.77
C ILE A 78 21.86 29.76 15.79
N THR A 79 21.59 30.30 16.98
CA THR A 79 21.26 31.72 17.12
C THR A 79 22.53 32.56 16.92
N ARG A 80 22.35 33.72 16.27
CA ARG A 80 23.41 34.70 16.04
C ARG A 80 22.90 36.08 16.39
N ASN A 81 23.75 37.11 16.33
CA ASN A 81 23.34 38.50 16.62
C ASN A 81 22.49 39.13 15.50
N HIS A 82 22.08 38.35 14.49
CA HIS A 82 21.19 38.77 13.41
C HIS A 82 20.18 37.67 13.15
N LYS A 83 19.01 38.07 12.60
CA LYS A 83 18.00 37.12 12.14
C LYS A 83 18.57 36.29 10.98
N SER A 84 18.36 34.99 11.02
CA SER A 84 18.69 34.06 9.93
C SER A 84 17.52 33.12 9.69
N GLY A 85 17.62 32.28 8.66
CA GLY A 85 16.58 31.32 8.34
C GLY A 85 17.07 30.24 7.38
N GLY A 86 16.20 29.27 7.11
CA GLY A 86 16.50 28.16 6.23
C GLY A 86 15.24 27.44 5.78
N THR A 87 15.39 26.54 4.82
CA THR A 87 14.30 25.72 4.29
C THR A 87 14.66 24.24 4.31
N PRO A 88 14.84 23.63 5.50
CA PRO A 88 15.15 22.21 5.58
C PRO A 88 13.92 21.38 5.17
N SER A 89 14.17 20.14 4.78
CA SER A 89 13.14 19.15 4.45
C SER A 89 13.13 18.02 5.48
N LEU A 90 11.94 17.45 5.70
CA LEU A 90 11.78 16.18 6.41
C LEU A 90 11.15 15.15 5.48
N HIS A 91 11.73 13.95 5.46
CA HIS A 91 11.43 12.88 4.53
C HIS A 91 10.81 11.70 5.29
N LEU A 92 9.63 11.29 4.84
CA LEU A 92 8.90 10.13 5.36
C LEU A 92 8.64 9.14 4.23
N TYR A 93 9.14 7.92 4.37
CA TYR A 93 8.87 6.85 3.42
C TYR A 93 7.56 6.16 3.74
N LEU A 94 6.73 5.96 2.72
CA LEU A 94 5.42 5.32 2.78
C LEU A 94 5.37 4.11 1.86
N GLN A 95 5.09 2.95 2.42
CA GLN A 95 4.75 1.77 1.64
C GLN A 95 3.44 2.00 0.86
N PRO A 96 3.24 1.29 -0.27
CA PRO A 96 2.00 1.38 -1.03
C PRO A 96 0.74 1.12 -0.18
N THR A 97 0.80 0.18 0.75
CA THR A 97 -0.27 -0.11 1.72
C THR A 97 -0.56 1.07 2.65
N GLN A 98 0.48 1.74 3.15
CA GLN A 98 0.32 2.94 3.98
C GLN A 98 -0.30 4.10 3.18
N LEU A 99 0.07 4.26 1.90
CA LEU A 99 -0.55 5.24 1.01
C LEU A 99 -2.02 4.90 0.69
N ALA A 100 -2.35 3.62 0.55
CA ALA A 100 -3.73 3.17 0.39
C ALA A 100 -4.58 3.44 1.64
N SER A 101 -4.07 3.10 2.84
CA SER A 101 -4.74 3.43 4.10
C SER A 101 -4.91 4.93 4.32
N LEU A 102 -3.99 5.76 3.81
CA LEU A 102 -4.16 7.21 3.77
C LEU A 102 -5.34 7.66 2.91
N GLU A 103 -5.53 7.04 1.74
CA GLU A 103 -6.67 7.32 0.87
C GLU A 103 -7.99 6.87 1.48
N GLU A 104 -8.00 5.73 2.18
CA GLU A 104 -9.16 5.27 2.95
C GLU A 104 -9.50 6.23 4.08
N LEU A 105 -8.50 6.62 4.90
CA LEU A 105 -8.68 7.58 5.98
C LEU A 105 -9.20 8.93 5.49
N ARG A 106 -8.79 9.35 4.29
CA ARG A 106 -9.24 10.60 3.68
C ARG A 106 -10.74 10.59 3.41
N ASP A 107 -11.31 9.43 3.07
CA ASP A 107 -12.71 9.24 2.65
C ASP A 107 -13.24 10.39 1.77
N SER A 108 -12.56 10.62 0.65
CA SER A 108 -12.88 11.71 -0.28
C SER A 108 -12.73 13.15 0.27
N GLY A 109 -12.33 13.36 1.52
CA GLY A 109 -12.12 14.67 2.15
C GLY A 109 -10.69 15.21 2.06
N ASP A 110 -10.39 16.12 3.00
CA ASP A 110 -9.07 16.74 3.22
C ASP A 110 -8.24 15.89 4.20
N LEU A 111 -6.93 16.14 4.23
CA LEU A 111 -6.00 15.57 5.21
C LEU A 111 -5.39 16.67 6.07
N THR A 112 -5.14 16.39 7.34
CA THR A 112 -4.30 17.26 8.19
C THR A 112 -3.13 16.47 8.71
N PHE A 113 -1.91 16.83 8.28
CA PHE A 113 -0.70 16.26 8.82
C PHE A 113 -0.32 16.98 10.12
N ARG A 114 0.11 16.20 11.11
CA ARG A 114 0.71 16.71 12.34
C ARG A 114 2.14 16.20 12.45
N LEU A 115 3.07 17.14 12.63
CA LEU A 115 4.48 16.87 12.84
C LEU A 115 4.82 17.27 14.26
N LEU A 116 5.16 16.28 15.09
CA LEU A 116 5.78 16.51 16.39
C LEU A 116 7.30 16.46 16.20
N LEU A 117 7.90 17.63 16.01
CA LEU A 117 9.33 17.81 15.90
C LEU A 117 10.00 17.44 17.22
N THR A 118 11.14 16.77 17.12
CA THR A 118 11.93 16.37 18.30
C THR A 118 13.40 16.59 18.04
N GLY A 119 14.09 17.07 19.06
CA GLY A 119 15.50 17.40 18.96
C GLY A 119 16.17 17.56 20.31
N THR A 120 17.42 18.01 20.26
CA THR A 120 18.19 18.39 21.44
C THR A 120 18.54 19.87 21.34
N GLY A 121 18.27 20.62 22.40
CA GLY A 121 18.74 21.98 22.60
C GLY A 121 19.97 21.99 23.51
N TRP A 122 20.87 22.94 23.31
CA TRP A 122 22.00 23.21 24.18
C TRP A 122 22.03 24.68 24.57
N ASP A 123 22.39 24.88 25.83
CA ASP A 123 22.90 26.15 26.34
C ASP A 123 24.34 25.96 26.83
N GLU A 124 24.96 27.03 27.35
CA GLU A 124 26.34 27.04 27.82
C GLU A 124 26.72 25.91 28.79
N LYS A 125 25.75 25.24 29.43
CA LYS A 125 26.02 24.29 30.53
C LYS A 125 25.35 22.93 30.39
N GLN A 126 24.25 22.79 29.65
CA GLN A 126 23.49 21.53 29.57
C GLN A 126 22.78 21.31 28.23
N SER A 127 22.51 20.05 27.90
CA SER A 127 21.57 19.66 26.85
C SER A 127 20.18 19.37 27.42
N HIS A 128 19.15 19.62 26.65
CA HIS A 128 17.76 19.31 26.98
C HIS A 128 16.99 18.90 25.73
N ARG A 129 15.90 18.14 25.91
CA ARG A 129 15.00 17.82 24.81
C ARG A 129 14.25 19.08 24.40
N VAL A 130 14.11 19.29 23.10
CA VAL A 130 13.23 20.30 22.51
C VAL A 130 12.22 19.62 21.61
N ASP A 131 11.00 20.12 21.63
CA ASP A 131 9.92 19.70 20.75
C ASP A 131 9.09 20.89 20.30
N ASP A 132 8.43 20.71 19.16
CA ASP A 132 7.44 21.65 18.63
C ASP A 132 6.40 20.86 17.83
N GLU A 133 5.18 21.37 17.77
CA GLU A 133 4.08 20.75 17.02
C GLU A 133 3.65 21.65 15.87
N ILE A 134 3.58 21.09 14.67
CA ILE A 134 3.10 21.81 13.48
C ILE A 134 1.99 21.00 12.83
N ARG A 135 0.92 21.70 12.44
CA ARG A 135 -0.20 21.12 11.70
C ARG A 135 -0.26 21.73 10.31
N TYR A 136 -0.43 20.90 9.29
CA TYR A 136 -0.51 21.33 7.91
C TYR A 136 -1.70 20.69 7.20
N PRO A 137 -2.76 21.47 6.90
CA PRO A 137 -3.90 20.97 6.13
C PRO A 137 -3.53 20.84 4.65
N VAL A 138 -3.98 19.75 4.04
CA VAL A 138 -3.86 19.47 2.61
C VAL A 138 -5.25 19.25 2.05
N SER A 139 -5.69 20.17 1.19
CA SER A 139 -6.98 20.04 0.51
C SER A 139 -7.03 18.76 -0.34
N GLN A 140 -8.22 18.21 -0.50
CA GLN A 140 -8.50 17.09 -1.40
C GLN A 140 -7.86 17.31 -2.77
N SER A 141 -8.09 18.48 -3.39
CA SER A 141 -7.58 18.77 -4.73
C SER A 141 -6.05 18.76 -4.81
N ASP A 142 -5.37 19.29 -3.79
CA ASP A 142 -3.91 19.29 -3.74
C ASP A 142 -3.36 17.88 -3.53
N TRP A 143 -3.98 17.10 -2.63
CA TRP A 143 -3.59 15.72 -2.40
C TRP A 143 -3.77 14.84 -3.64
N ILE A 144 -4.90 14.94 -4.33
CA ILE A 144 -5.17 14.24 -5.59
C ILE A 144 -4.11 14.57 -6.65
N LYS A 145 -3.73 15.85 -6.74
CA LYS A 145 -2.67 16.28 -7.63
C LYS A 145 -1.35 15.59 -7.27
N LYS A 146 -0.96 15.57 -5.99
CA LYS A 146 0.27 14.89 -5.53
C LYS A 146 0.27 13.39 -5.86
N LEU A 147 -0.85 12.68 -5.65
CA LEU A 147 -0.97 11.26 -6.01
C LEU A 147 -0.80 11.02 -7.51
N ARG A 148 -1.40 11.87 -8.35
CA ARG A 148 -1.26 11.78 -9.80
C ARG A 148 0.18 12.06 -10.23
N ASP A 149 0.76 13.14 -9.71
CA ASP A 149 2.11 13.58 -10.08
C ASP A 149 3.16 12.54 -9.60
N ALA A 150 2.87 11.80 -8.52
CA ALA A 150 3.67 10.66 -8.05
C ALA A 150 3.38 9.33 -8.78
N GLY A 151 2.45 9.29 -9.73
CA GLY A 151 2.05 8.06 -10.43
C GLY A 151 1.26 7.05 -9.58
N ALA A 152 0.90 7.39 -8.34
CA ALA A 152 0.17 6.52 -7.44
C ALA A 152 -1.23 6.15 -7.97
N ARG A 153 -1.87 7.06 -8.72
CA ARG A 153 -3.18 6.81 -9.35
C ARG A 153 -3.16 5.87 -10.56
N ASN A 154 -1.97 5.52 -11.07
CA ASN A 154 -1.83 4.58 -12.18
C ASN A 154 -1.70 3.13 -11.71
N THR A 155 -1.68 2.89 -10.41
CA THR A 155 -1.48 1.57 -9.81
C THR A 155 -2.63 1.28 -8.85
N LEU A 156 -3.44 0.27 -9.16
CA LEU A 156 -4.40 -0.28 -8.22
C LEU A 156 -3.72 -1.44 -7.49
N LEU A 157 -3.49 -1.29 -6.19
CA LEU A 157 -3.06 -2.39 -5.33
C LEU A 157 -4.31 -3.08 -4.79
N LEU A 158 -4.65 -4.24 -5.36
CA LEU A 158 -5.64 -5.15 -4.79
C LEU A 158 -4.89 -6.24 -4.05
N GLU A 159 -5.06 -6.28 -2.73
CA GLU A 159 -4.62 -7.41 -1.93
C GLU A 159 -5.66 -8.52 -2.08
N VAL A 160 -5.22 -9.66 -2.62
CA VAL A 160 -6.04 -10.87 -2.67
C VAL A 160 -5.54 -11.78 -1.56
N PRO A 161 -6.37 -12.11 -0.55
CA PRO A 161 -6.01 -13.08 0.46
C PRO A 161 -5.55 -14.36 -0.22
N LEU A 162 -4.39 -14.86 0.20
CA LEU A 162 -3.91 -16.18 -0.19
C LEU A 162 -4.20 -17.11 1.00
N PRO A 163 -5.29 -17.90 0.96
CA PRO A 163 -5.61 -18.88 1.98
C PRO A 163 -4.62 -20.05 1.92
N LEU A 164 -3.38 -19.79 2.34
CA LEU A 164 -2.29 -20.75 2.32
C LEU A 164 -2.34 -21.75 3.46
N GLU A 165 -3.20 -21.54 4.46
CA GLU A 165 -3.42 -22.46 5.57
C GLU A 165 -4.78 -23.14 5.40
N GLY A 166 -4.80 -24.47 5.55
CA GLY A 166 -6.02 -25.23 5.64
C GLY A 166 -6.60 -25.07 7.03
N ASP A 167 -7.58 -24.16 7.19
CA ASP A 167 -8.26 -23.96 8.48
C ASP A 167 -9.08 -25.18 8.93
N SER A 168 -9.19 -26.20 8.07
CA SER A 168 -9.77 -27.51 8.34
C SER A 168 -9.21 -28.54 7.35
N GLU A 169 -9.28 -29.84 7.69
CA GLU A 169 -8.91 -30.95 6.78
C GLU A 169 -9.59 -30.83 5.41
N GLU A 170 -10.79 -30.26 5.36
CA GLU A 170 -11.51 -30.04 4.12
C GLU A 170 -10.71 -29.18 3.14
N TRP A 171 -9.98 -28.16 3.58
CA TRP A 171 -9.31 -27.17 2.70
C TRP A 171 -7.83 -27.47 2.40
N GLU A 172 -7.29 -28.56 2.93
CA GLU A 172 -5.84 -28.81 2.92
C GLU A 172 -5.28 -29.01 1.51
N ASP A 173 -5.97 -29.76 0.64
CA ASP A 173 -5.52 -29.99 -0.75
C ASP A 173 -5.52 -28.69 -1.57
N VAL A 174 -6.57 -27.88 -1.40
CA VAL A 174 -6.70 -26.55 -2.04
C VAL A 174 -5.58 -25.62 -1.56
N ALA A 175 -5.33 -25.57 -0.25
CA ALA A 175 -4.28 -24.75 0.33
C ALA A 175 -2.89 -25.21 -0.12
N THR A 176 -2.66 -26.53 -0.19
CA THR A 176 -1.40 -27.13 -0.63
C THR A 176 -1.09 -26.77 -2.08
N ASP A 177 -2.05 -26.94 -2.99
CA ASP A 177 -1.84 -26.62 -4.39
C ASP A 177 -1.73 -25.11 -4.64
N LEU A 178 -2.44 -24.28 -3.87
CA LEU A 178 -2.33 -22.82 -3.95
C LEU A 178 -0.97 -22.34 -3.45
N ARG A 179 -0.46 -22.91 -2.35
CA ARG A 179 0.90 -22.65 -1.83
C ARG A 179 1.95 -23.03 -2.85
N ARG A 180 1.81 -24.20 -3.48
CA ARG A 180 2.72 -24.63 -4.55
C ARG A 180 2.69 -23.68 -5.74
N ALA A 181 1.52 -23.16 -6.12
CA ALA A 181 1.40 -22.18 -7.19
C ALA A 181 2.12 -20.86 -6.85
N GLU A 182 1.98 -20.36 -5.62
CA GLU A 182 2.68 -19.16 -5.13
C GLU A 182 4.21 -19.34 -5.15
N GLU A 183 4.70 -20.49 -4.68
CA GLU A 183 6.13 -20.81 -4.68
C GLU A 183 6.69 -20.88 -6.10
N GLN A 184 5.97 -21.54 -7.02
CA GLN A 184 6.34 -21.64 -8.44
C GLN A 184 6.39 -20.26 -9.10
N TYR A 185 5.39 -19.40 -8.85
CA TYR A 185 5.37 -18.03 -9.33
C TYR A 185 6.59 -17.23 -8.86
N ARG A 186 6.95 -17.35 -7.58
CA ARG A 186 8.13 -16.67 -6.99
C ARG A 186 9.45 -17.16 -7.55
N ASN A 187 9.53 -18.44 -7.90
CA ASN A 187 10.71 -19.05 -8.50
C ASN A 187 10.81 -18.81 -10.03
N GLY A 188 9.82 -18.15 -10.64
CA GLY A 188 9.79 -17.90 -12.08
C GLY A 188 9.33 -19.09 -12.92
N ASP A 189 8.83 -20.16 -12.31
CA ASP A 189 8.27 -21.33 -12.99
C ASP A 189 6.78 -21.10 -13.30
N TYR A 190 6.54 -20.24 -14.29
CA TYR A 190 5.19 -19.75 -14.63
C TYR A 190 4.28 -20.84 -15.21
N VAL A 191 4.84 -21.78 -15.97
CA VAL A 191 4.09 -22.92 -16.52
C VAL A 191 3.57 -23.78 -15.38
N SER A 192 4.44 -24.18 -14.45
CA SER A 192 4.02 -25.01 -13.32
C SER A 192 3.08 -24.25 -12.38
N CYS A 193 3.28 -22.94 -12.18
CA CYS A 193 2.37 -22.09 -11.41
C CYS A 193 0.93 -22.18 -11.94
N ILE A 194 0.73 -21.98 -13.25
CA ILE A 194 -0.58 -22.10 -13.90
C ILE A 194 -1.10 -23.54 -13.78
N GLY A 195 -0.22 -24.52 -13.93
CA GLY A 195 -0.55 -25.93 -13.73
C GLY A 195 -1.06 -26.26 -12.33
N SER A 196 -0.48 -25.66 -11.28
CA SER A 196 -0.96 -25.80 -9.89
C SER A 196 -2.27 -25.03 -9.67
N CYS A 197 -2.42 -23.83 -10.25
CA CYS A 197 -3.69 -23.08 -10.21
C CYS A 197 -4.85 -23.90 -10.82
N ARG A 198 -4.60 -24.68 -11.88
CA ARG A 198 -5.60 -25.60 -12.44
C ARG A 198 -6.10 -26.60 -11.41
N LYS A 199 -5.19 -27.24 -10.67
CA LYS A 199 -5.54 -28.27 -9.69
C LYS A 199 -6.38 -27.69 -8.56
N VAL A 200 -6.03 -26.48 -8.09
CA VAL A 200 -6.89 -25.72 -7.16
C VAL A 200 -8.31 -25.59 -7.71
N MET A 201 -8.44 -25.17 -8.97
CA MET A 201 -9.77 -25.03 -9.59
C MET A 201 -10.49 -26.38 -9.70
N GLU A 202 -9.81 -27.47 -10.09
CA GLU A 202 -10.38 -28.83 -10.13
C GLU A 202 -10.90 -29.30 -8.77
N GLU A 203 -10.12 -29.10 -7.71
CA GLU A 203 -10.53 -29.42 -6.33
C GLU A 203 -11.75 -28.61 -5.90
N LEU A 204 -11.75 -27.30 -6.13
CA LEU A 204 -12.92 -26.45 -5.88
C LEU A 204 -14.16 -26.95 -6.63
N GLY A 205 -14.00 -27.31 -7.90
CA GLY A 205 -15.09 -27.80 -8.74
C GLY A 205 -15.70 -29.10 -8.23
N ASN A 206 -14.85 -30.07 -7.87
CA ASN A 206 -15.29 -31.35 -7.35
C ASN A 206 -16.08 -31.21 -6.04
N ARG A 207 -15.73 -30.22 -5.22
CA ARG A 207 -16.38 -29.93 -3.94
C ARG A 207 -17.68 -29.17 -4.10
N SER A 208 -17.68 -28.11 -4.90
CA SER A 208 -18.86 -27.26 -5.09
C SER A 208 -19.91 -27.90 -6.00
N TYR A 209 -19.51 -28.84 -6.87
CA TYR A 209 -20.39 -29.45 -7.88
C TYR A 209 -20.16 -30.98 -8.03
N PRO A 210 -20.35 -31.78 -6.96
CA PRO A 210 -20.02 -33.21 -6.97
C PRO A 210 -20.91 -34.05 -7.90
N GLU A 211 -22.16 -33.62 -8.13
CA GLU A 211 -23.15 -34.37 -8.94
C GLU A 211 -23.21 -33.91 -10.40
N GLU A 212 -22.81 -32.67 -10.70
CA GLU A 212 -22.74 -32.16 -12.06
C GLU A 212 -21.35 -32.48 -12.62
N ARG A 213 -21.28 -33.46 -13.53
CA ARG A 213 -20.12 -33.61 -14.41
C ARG A 213 -19.96 -32.33 -15.21
N TRP A 214 -19.10 -31.45 -14.69
CA TRP A 214 -18.52 -30.30 -15.37
C TRP A 214 -19.47 -29.11 -15.62
N PRO A 215 -18.96 -27.88 -15.55
CA PRO A 215 -19.74 -26.67 -15.80
C PRO A 215 -19.97 -26.43 -17.32
N VAL A 216 -20.11 -27.49 -18.12
CA VAL A 216 -20.40 -27.36 -19.57
C VAL A 216 -21.71 -26.61 -19.75
N LYS A 217 -22.68 -26.85 -18.88
CA LYS A 217 -24.00 -26.23 -18.94
C LYS A 217 -23.93 -24.72 -18.71
N ALA A 218 -23.21 -24.28 -17.67
CA ALA A 218 -23.04 -22.86 -17.37
C ALA A 218 -22.26 -22.13 -18.48
N LEU A 219 -21.16 -22.71 -18.99
CA LEU A 219 -20.41 -22.14 -20.11
C LEU A 219 -21.23 -22.10 -21.41
N LYS A 220 -22.03 -23.14 -21.69
CA LYS A 220 -22.92 -23.15 -22.86
C LYS A 220 -23.99 -22.08 -22.78
N ARG A 221 -24.64 -21.91 -21.61
CA ARG A 221 -25.63 -20.84 -21.39
C ARG A 221 -24.99 -19.46 -21.52
N PHE A 222 -23.77 -19.28 -21.02
CA PHE A 222 -23.03 -18.02 -21.15
C PHE A 222 -22.83 -17.60 -22.63
N GLY A 223 -22.63 -18.58 -23.52
CA GLY A 223 -22.52 -18.37 -24.97
C GLY A 223 -23.83 -18.45 -25.76
N ALA A 224 -24.99 -18.60 -25.10
CA ALA A 224 -26.28 -18.79 -25.73
C ALA A 224 -27.21 -17.56 -25.60
N ASP A 225 -28.35 -17.61 -26.29
CA ASP A 225 -29.34 -16.53 -26.33
C ASP A 225 -30.02 -16.28 -24.96
N ASP A 226 -29.99 -17.27 -24.05
CA ASP A 226 -30.58 -17.19 -22.71
C ASP A 226 -29.59 -16.73 -21.62
N ARG A 227 -28.43 -16.18 -21.99
CA ARG A 227 -27.42 -15.68 -21.05
C ARG A 227 -27.95 -14.62 -20.07
N ASP A 228 -28.97 -13.88 -20.47
CA ASP A 228 -29.56 -12.82 -19.66
C ASP A 228 -30.38 -13.39 -18.49
N ASP A 229 -30.87 -14.63 -18.62
CA ASP A 229 -31.60 -15.36 -17.57
C ASP A 229 -30.68 -16.05 -16.56
N MET A 230 -29.35 -15.94 -16.71
CA MET A 230 -28.40 -16.54 -15.78
C MET A 230 -28.41 -15.81 -14.44
N THR A 231 -28.63 -16.57 -13.38
CA THR A 231 -28.48 -16.10 -11.99
C THR A 231 -27.03 -15.74 -11.67
N LYS A 232 -26.80 -14.98 -10.59
CA LYS A 232 -25.45 -14.64 -10.11
C LYS A 232 -24.59 -15.89 -9.89
N SER A 233 -25.16 -16.94 -9.28
CA SER A 233 -24.46 -18.20 -9.02
C SER A 233 -24.07 -18.91 -10.32
N GLU A 234 -24.95 -18.96 -11.33
CA GLU A 234 -24.62 -19.55 -12.64
C GLU A 234 -23.51 -18.77 -13.37
N ARG A 235 -23.47 -17.44 -13.20
CA ARG A 235 -22.38 -16.60 -13.75
C ARG A 235 -21.06 -16.84 -13.01
N GLU A 236 -21.09 -17.02 -11.70
CA GLU A 236 -19.91 -17.39 -10.90
C GLU A 236 -19.37 -18.78 -11.32
N VAL A 237 -20.25 -19.75 -11.58
CA VAL A 237 -19.88 -21.08 -12.14
C VAL A 237 -19.20 -20.93 -13.50
N ALA A 238 -19.76 -20.10 -14.39
CA ALA A 238 -19.18 -19.84 -15.71
C ALA A 238 -17.80 -19.17 -15.63
N LEU A 239 -17.60 -18.24 -14.69
CA LEU A 239 -16.31 -17.61 -14.44
C LEU A 239 -15.28 -18.63 -13.95
N TRP A 240 -15.61 -19.44 -12.95
CA TRP A 240 -14.74 -20.53 -12.48
C TRP A 240 -14.36 -21.48 -13.62
N ALA A 241 -15.33 -21.87 -14.44
CA ALA A 241 -15.11 -22.74 -15.59
C ALA A 241 -14.18 -22.13 -16.65
N ALA A 242 -14.30 -20.82 -16.90
CA ALA A 242 -13.44 -20.10 -17.82
C ALA A 242 -11.99 -20.03 -17.31
N ILE A 243 -11.79 -19.72 -16.01
CA ILE A 243 -10.46 -19.74 -15.38
C ILE A 243 -9.83 -21.13 -15.50
N ARG A 244 -10.58 -22.18 -15.14
CA ARG A 244 -10.11 -23.55 -15.26
C ARG A 244 -9.76 -23.91 -16.71
N HIS A 245 -10.55 -23.48 -17.69
CA HIS A 245 -10.26 -23.71 -19.10
C HIS A 245 -9.00 -22.99 -19.57
N TYR A 246 -8.77 -21.74 -19.15
CA TYR A 246 -7.56 -20.99 -19.47
C TYR A 246 -6.29 -21.70 -18.99
N THR A 247 -6.34 -22.36 -17.82
CA THR A 247 -5.19 -23.11 -17.28
C THR A 247 -4.95 -24.47 -17.96
N HIS A 248 -5.78 -24.87 -18.93
CA HIS A 248 -5.70 -26.18 -19.59
C HIS A 248 -4.44 -26.40 -20.42
N PRO A 249 -3.98 -25.45 -21.24
CA PRO A 249 -2.81 -25.68 -22.10
C PRO A 249 -1.51 -25.93 -21.32
N ALA A 250 -1.38 -25.44 -20.08
CA ALA A 250 -0.20 -25.66 -19.25
C ALA A 250 0.05 -27.13 -18.86
N HIS A 251 -0.93 -28.02 -19.04
CA HIS A 251 -0.82 -29.46 -18.76
C HIS A 251 -0.63 -30.33 -20.00
N HIS A 252 -0.72 -29.75 -21.20
CA HIS A 252 -0.60 -30.48 -22.45
C HIS A 252 0.78 -30.29 -23.06
N SER A 253 1.23 -31.31 -23.78
CA SER A 253 2.38 -31.11 -24.67
C SER A 253 2.01 -30.11 -25.78
N VAL A 254 3.00 -29.42 -26.37
CA VAL A 254 2.76 -28.53 -27.52
C VAL A 254 2.04 -29.28 -28.67
N SER A 255 2.34 -30.57 -28.83
CA SER A 255 1.66 -31.47 -29.79
C SER A 255 0.18 -31.72 -29.50
N GLU A 256 -0.29 -31.46 -28.28
CA GLU A 256 -1.68 -31.64 -27.83
C GLU A 256 -2.38 -30.29 -27.59
N GLY A 257 -1.80 -29.19 -28.10
CA GLY A 257 -2.33 -27.84 -27.95
C GLY A 257 -1.97 -27.18 -26.61
N GLY A 258 -0.91 -27.66 -25.95
CA GLY A 258 -0.32 -26.99 -24.81
C GLY A 258 0.56 -25.81 -25.18
N GLU A 259 0.79 -24.91 -24.21
CA GLU A 259 1.67 -23.76 -24.40
C GLU A 259 3.00 -23.95 -23.67
N ALA A 260 4.09 -23.76 -24.39
CA ALA A 260 5.44 -24.03 -23.91
C ALA A 260 5.96 -22.94 -22.96
N GLU A 261 5.46 -21.71 -23.10
CA GLU A 261 5.94 -20.55 -22.37
C GLU A 261 4.75 -19.74 -21.87
N TYR A 262 4.85 -19.28 -20.62
CA TYR A 262 3.94 -18.31 -20.03
C TYR A 262 4.74 -17.16 -19.45
N ALA A 263 4.27 -15.94 -19.67
CA ALA A 263 4.86 -14.75 -19.07
C ALA A 263 4.48 -14.64 -17.59
N ARG A 264 5.32 -13.93 -16.82
CA ARG A 264 5.04 -13.59 -15.41
C ARG A 264 3.67 -12.95 -15.24
N THR A 265 3.28 -12.05 -16.14
CA THR A 265 1.99 -11.34 -16.07
C THR A 265 0.79 -12.27 -16.25
N GLU A 266 0.93 -13.34 -17.04
CA GLU A 266 -0.13 -14.34 -17.24
C GLU A 266 -0.27 -15.24 -16.02
N ALA A 267 0.86 -15.71 -15.46
CA ALA A 267 0.86 -16.45 -14.21
C ALA A 267 0.31 -15.60 -13.04
N GLN A 268 0.67 -14.32 -12.99
CA GLN A 268 0.14 -13.38 -12.00
C GLN A 268 -1.38 -13.23 -12.12
N PHE A 269 -1.88 -13.02 -13.35
CA PHE A 269 -3.30 -12.88 -13.62
C PHE A 269 -4.09 -14.10 -13.14
N ILE A 270 -3.62 -15.31 -13.46
CA ILE A 270 -4.29 -16.55 -13.06
C ILE A 270 -4.19 -16.80 -11.57
N LEU A 271 -3.02 -16.60 -10.96
CA LEU A 271 -2.87 -16.78 -9.51
C LEU A 271 -3.82 -15.86 -8.72
N ILE A 272 -3.97 -14.60 -9.14
CA ILE A 272 -4.91 -13.63 -8.55
C ILE A 272 -6.35 -14.13 -8.66
N LEU A 273 -6.78 -14.56 -9.86
CA LEU A 273 -8.14 -15.06 -10.07
C LEU A 273 -8.43 -16.33 -9.28
N THR A 274 -7.46 -17.25 -9.22
CA THR A 274 -7.58 -18.49 -8.45
C THR A 274 -7.69 -18.20 -6.96
N ALA A 275 -6.79 -17.38 -6.39
CA ALA A 275 -6.82 -17.00 -4.98
C ALA A 275 -8.12 -16.29 -4.60
N GLY A 276 -8.55 -15.32 -5.40
CA GLY A 276 -9.80 -14.59 -5.17
C GLY A 276 -11.04 -15.49 -5.28
N THR A 277 -11.00 -16.51 -6.14
CA THR A 277 -12.09 -17.51 -6.22
C THR A 277 -12.13 -18.37 -4.96
N VAL A 278 -10.98 -18.84 -4.46
CA VAL A 278 -10.92 -19.60 -3.20
C VAL A 278 -11.48 -18.76 -2.06
N ASP A 279 -10.99 -17.54 -1.88
CA ASP A 279 -11.42 -16.63 -0.81
C ASP A 279 -12.93 -16.38 -0.85
N ARG A 280 -13.47 -16.10 -2.04
CA ARG A 280 -14.90 -15.87 -2.25
C ARG A 280 -15.78 -17.08 -1.90
N VAL A 281 -15.32 -18.30 -2.19
CA VAL A 281 -16.03 -19.55 -1.87
C VAL A 281 -15.94 -19.86 -0.38
N ARG A 282 -14.80 -19.55 0.26
CA ARG A 282 -14.63 -19.74 1.71
C ARG A 282 -15.49 -18.76 2.53
N ALA A 283 -15.78 -17.59 1.99
CA ALA A 283 -16.60 -16.56 2.63
C ALA A 283 -18.13 -16.77 2.49
N SER A 284 -18.59 -17.73 1.66
CA SER A 284 -20.02 -18.04 1.47
C SER A 284 -20.49 -19.21 2.32
#